data_AF-A0A3A9UXZ4-F1
#
_entry.id   AF-A0A3A9UXZ4-F1
#
_cell.length_a   1.000
_cell.length_b   1.000
_cell.length_c   1.000
_cell.angle_alpha   90.00
_cell.angle_beta   90.00
_cell.angle_gamma   90.00
#
_symmetry.space_group_name_H-M   'P 1'
#
loop_
_entity.id
_entity.type
_entity.pdbx_description
1 polymer ?
#
loop_
_entity_poly.entity_id
_entity_poly.type
_entity_poly.pdbx_seq_one_letter_code
_entity_poly.pdbx_strand_id
1 'polypeptide(L)'
;MNLPVSKGMLNVSADYPDLRDRYYQPNLTPLKPFIDPPGNLVILDQGKDGACTGFALAATINFIYRHQGRKHIVSPWMLYAMAKRHDEWLGESYEGSSCRGAIKGWYNSGVCSDSLTKDINHSDEFEMTLAIANDASSHRLGAYYRLEREISDFHAALNEVGVIFVSARIHEGWKDAEGDTINLRPEPMGGHAFAIVGYNDEGFWIQNSWGTDWKKSGLALWRYDDWALNVMDAWVVQLALPISGAGTYHQAARSIAQGVFSRSTPRVSIQDHFVHFDDGHFDTRSKYWSNKNHVDAIIENLSDSNHRHVMLYAHGGLNSIKASAKRIAAMKDTFLKNDVYPIHFMYDTGMLEELKDILGFKNEEISNKVGAFTDYTDRILEWATRKVGGALWREMKSDACTPFTRTTSDGTYFLTKLADYLKNNPTIQLHVVGHSAGSIFHAHSLSRLFKVNTNIRVKSLHLLAPAISYPLFNEKLSELLEAKYVESTTVYNLSEALEKDDHVARIYQKSLLYLVSNAFESKPEMPLLGMAAFHQSLSNVTFKYSEGKEGDATASTSHGGFDSDVDTMNSVLSDMTGGAPKYPFTKAILDY
;
A
#
# COMPACT_ATOMS: atom_id res chain seq x y z
N MET A 1 7.72 37.43 -27.53
CA MET A 1 7.64 36.18 -28.36
C MET A 1 6.61 35.25 -27.71
N ASN A 2 5.59 34.74 -28.41
CA ASN A 2 4.58 33.84 -27.80
C ASN A 2 5.16 32.42 -27.63
N LEU A 3 5.25 31.92 -26.39
CA LEU A 3 5.68 30.55 -26.07
C LEU A 3 4.53 29.52 -26.29
N PRO A 4 4.84 28.22 -26.48
CA PRO A 4 3.90 27.24 -27.00
C PRO A 4 3.08 26.59 -25.87
N VAL A 5 2.33 27.39 -25.09
CA VAL A 5 1.42 26.81 -24.09
C VAL A 5 0.27 26.11 -24.81
N SER A 6 0.26 24.78 -24.77
CA SER A 6 -0.79 23.95 -25.37
C SER A 6 -1.77 23.45 -24.32
N LYS A 7 -2.99 23.09 -24.74
CA LYS A 7 -4.03 22.56 -23.83
C LYS A 7 -3.59 21.30 -23.08
N GLY A 8 -2.69 20.49 -23.67
CA GLY A 8 -2.13 19.29 -23.04
C GLY A 8 -1.13 19.57 -21.90
N MET A 9 -0.57 20.79 -21.84
CA MET A 9 0.31 21.20 -20.73
C MET A 9 -0.46 21.60 -19.46
N LEU A 10 -1.78 21.81 -19.55
CA LEU A 10 -2.64 22.42 -18.52
C LEU A 10 -3.73 21.46 -18.03
N ASN A 11 -3.30 20.45 -17.27
CA ASN A 11 -4.10 19.28 -16.93
C ASN A 11 -4.32 19.13 -15.40
N VAL A 12 -4.09 20.16 -14.59
CA VAL A 12 -4.36 20.10 -13.14
C VAL A 12 -5.86 20.18 -12.86
N SER A 13 -6.34 19.29 -12.01
CA SER A 13 -7.72 19.31 -11.48
C SER A 13 -7.75 19.79 -10.03
N ALA A 14 -8.88 20.38 -9.63
CA ALA A 14 -9.09 20.79 -8.24
C ALA A 14 -9.26 19.55 -7.34
N ASP A 15 -8.72 19.61 -6.12
CA ASP A 15 -8.88 18.55 -5.13
C ASP A 15 -10.37 18.46 -4.69
N TYR A 16 -10.96 17.26 -4.75
CA TYR A 16 -12.30 17.02 -4.20
C TYR A 16 -12.33 17.28 -2.68
N PRO A 17 -13.40 17.84 -2.09
CA PRO A 17 -13.48 18.00 -0.65
C PRO A 17 -13.25 16.68 0.09
N ASP A 18 -12.27 16.63 1.00
CA ASP A 18 -11.96 15.47 1.82
C ASP A 18 -11.91 15.90 3.30
N LEU A 19 -12.81 15.37 4.12
CA LEU A 19 -12.92 15.69 5.54
C LEU A 19 -11.66 15.28 6.35
N ARG A 20 -10.74 14.54 5.74
CA ARG A 20 -9.47 14.11 6.35
C ARG A 20 -8.33 15.09 6.11
N ASP A 21 -8.51 16.08 5.24
CA ASP A 21 -7.54 17.15 5.04
C ASP A 21 -7.37 17.91 6.35
N ARG A 22 -6.12 18.08 6.77
CA ARG A 22 -5.82 18.95 7.90
C ARG A 22 -5.64 20.35 7.37
N TYR A 23 -6.41 21.28 7.90
CA TYR A 23 -6.25 22.68 7.57
C TYR A 23 -5.08 23.28 8.31
N TYR A 24 -4.36 24.15 7.63
CA TYR A 24 -3.27 24.92 8.18
C TYR A 24 -3.82 25.86 9.24
N GLN A 25 -3.11 25.97 10.36
CA GLN A 25 -3.42 26.90 11.43
C GLN A 25 -2.16 27.73 11.69
N PRO A 26 -2.18 29.04 11.39
CA PRO A 26 -0.99 29.87 11.52
C PRO A 26 -0.60 30.05 12.99
N ASN A 27 0.70 30.08 13.24
CA ASN A 27 1.24 30.62 14.48
C ASN A 27 1.16 32.15 14.40
N LEU A 28 0.70 32.80 15.48
CA LEU A 28 0.40 34.24 15.51
C LEU A 28 1.66 35.12 15.52
N THR A 29 2.70 34.74 14.77
CA THR A 29 3.94 35.48 14.61
C THR A 29 3.69 36.72 13.75
N PRO A 30 4.29 37.88 14.10
CA PRO A 30 4.21 39.07 13.26
C PRO A 30 4.65 38.81 11.82
N LEU A 31 3.83 39.20 10.86
CA LEU A 31 4.09 39.03 9.44
C LEU A 31 5.05 40.11 8.94
N LYS A 32 5.99 39.74 8.07
CA LYS A 32 6.78 40.70 7.31
C LYS A 32 5.87 41.50 6.36
N PRO A 33 6.19 42.78 6.04
CA PRO A 33 5.40 43.55 5.08
C PRO A 33 5.56 43.07 3.63
N PHE A 34 6.68 42.44 3.31
CA PHE A 34 6.95 41.80 2.03
C PHE A 34 7.99 40.68 2.20
N ILE A 35 7.99 39.73 1.27
CA ILE A 35 8.98 38.65 1.15
C ILE A 35 9.39 38.55 -0.32
N ASP A 36 10.64 38.89 -0.62
CA ASP A 36 11.19 38.74 -1.96
C ASP A 36 11.51 37.27 -2.29
N PRO A 37 11.33 36.84 -3.55
CA PRO A 37 11.72 35.50 -3.97
C PRO A 37 13.23 35.31 -3.82
N PRO A 38 13.72 34.16 -3.29
CA PRO A 38 15.14 33.90 -3.18
C PRO A 38 15.85 33.94 -4.54
N GLY A 39 17.04 34.53 -4.61
CA GLY A 39 17.80 34.63 -5.87
C GLY A 39 18.39 33.30 -6.38
N ASN A 40 18.33 32.25 -5.57
CA ASN A 40 18.90 30.93 -5.86
C ASN A 40 17.79 29.86 -5.93
N LEU A 41 16.71 30.08 -6.67
CA LEU A 41 15.67 29.07 -6.90
C LEU A 41 16.08 28.06 -7.98
N VAL A 42 15.51 26.84 -7.94
CA VAL A 42 15.72 25.82 -9.00
C VAL A 42 14.58 26.01 -9.98
N ILE A 43 14.79 26.77 -11.06
CA ILE A 43 13.80 26.91 -12.11
C ILE A 43 13.80 25.64 -12.97
N LEU A 44 12.65 25.00 -13.07
CA LEU A 44 12.46 23.75 -13.81
C LEU A 44 11.72 24.02 -15.13
N ASP A 45 11.76 23.06 -16.05
CA ASP A 45 11.05 23.12 -17.32
C ASP A 45 10.34 21.78 -17.60
N GLN A 46 9.01 21.80 -17.59
CA GLN A 46 8.17 20.62 -17.85
C GLN A 46 8.06 20.26 -19.33
N GLY A 47 8.56 21.12 -20.23
CA GLY A 47 8.41 20.95 -21.66
C GLY A 47 6.95 20.96 -22.10
N LYS A 48 6.55 19.96 -22.91
CA LYS A 48 5.20 19.87 -23.49
C LYS A 48 4.24 18.96 -22.73
N ASP A 49 4.73 18.26 -21.70
CA ASP A 49 3.93 17.38 -20.89
C ASP A 49 3.12 18.18 -19.87
N GLY A 50 1.92 17.70 -19.55
CA GLY A 50 1.15 18.21 -18.41
C GLY A 50 1.68 17.70 -17.07
N ALA A 51 2.99 17.79 -16.83
CA ALA A 51 3.63 17.30 -15.61
C ALA A 51 3.67 18.33 -14.47
N CYS A 52 2.92 19.43 -14.60
CA CYS A 52 3.04 20.61 -13.74
C CYS A 52 2.88 20.31 -12.25
N THR A 53 2.04 19.37 -11.81
CA THR A 53 1.92 19.00 -10.38
C THR A 53 3.21 18.44 -9.81
N GLY A 54 3.91 17.56 -10.54
CA GLY A 54 5.19 17.01 -10.10
C GLY A 54 6.32 18.05 -10.12
N PHE A 55 6.32 18.91 -11.14
CA PHE A 55 7.31 20.00 -11.27
C PHE A 55 7.13 21.09 -10.21
N ALA A 56 5.90 21.49 -9.92
CA ALA A 56 5.60 22.45 -8.86
C ALA A 56 5.89 21.90 -7.45
N LEU A 57 5.61 20.61 -7.21
CA LEU A 57 6.00 19.97 -5.97
C LEU A 57 7.53 19.83 -5.86
N ALA A 58 8.24 19.52 -6.95
CA ALA A 58 9.71 19.52 -6.97
C ALA A 58 10.29 20.90 -6.64
N ALA A 59 9.74 21.97 -7.25
CA ALA A 59 10.11 23.35 -6.93
C ALA A 59 9.93 23.66 -5.43
N THR A 60 8.80 23.24 -4.86
CA THR A 60 8.50 23.38 -3.43
C THR A 60 9.51 22.64 -2.55
N ILE A 61 9.82 21.39 -2.85
CA ILE A 61 10.79 20.59 -2.08
C ILE A 61 12.20 21.16 -2.20
N ASN A 62 12.61 21.55 -3.40
CA ASN A 62 13.91 22.17 -3.67
C ASN A 62 14.07 23.50 -2.93
N PHE A 63 13.00 24.29 -2.82
CA PHE A 63 12.98 25.50 -2.00
C PHE A 63 13.29 25.17 -0.53
N ILE A 64 12.56 24.20 0.05
CA ILE A 64 12.73 23.84 1.47
C ILE A 64 14.14 23.28 1.71
N TYR A 65 14.66 22.43 0.82
CA TYR A 65 16.04 21.94 0.91
C TYR A 65 17.06 23.07 0.89
N ARG A 66 16.91 24.06 0.01
CA ARG A 66 17.82 25.21 -0.03
C ARG A 66 17.71 26.07 1.22
N HIS A 67 16.51 26.28 1.74
CA HIS A 67 16.31 27.00 3.00
C HIS A 67 17.00 26.28 4.18
N GLN A 68 17.08 24.94 4.13
CA GLN A 68 17.82 24.11 5.09
C GLN A 68 19.33 23.97 4.76
N GLY A 69 19.85 24.68 3.77
CA GLY A 69 21.26 24.61 3.35
C GLY A 69 21.64 23.34 2.59
N ARG A 70 20.67 22.53 2.15
CA ARG A 70 20.89 21.30 1.36
C ARG A 70 20.98 21.65 -0.13
N LYS A 71 21.92 21.03 -0.84
CA LYS A 71 22.12 21.20 -2.29
C LYS A 71 21.37 20.18 -3.16
N HIS A 72 20.60 19.30 -2.52
CA HIS A 72 19.89 18.23 -3.18
C HIS A 72 18.78 18.79 -4.08
N ILE A 73 18.64 18.22 -5.28
CA ILE A 73 17.58 18.56 -6.25
C ILE A 73 16.78 17.29 -6.50
N VAL A 74 15.47 17.35 -6.27
CA VAL A 74 14.57 16.20 -6.39
C VAL A 74 14.03 16.03 -7.80
N SER A 75 13.71 14.79 -8.15
CA SER A 75 13.15 14.41 -9.45
C SER A 75 11.69 14.89 -9.62
N PRO A 76 11.39 15.79 -10.56
CA PRO A 76 10.02 16.16 -10.88
C PRO A 76 9.25 15.02 -11.56
N TRP A 77 9.94 14.18 -12.34
CA TRP A 77 9.34 13.05 -13.05
C TRP A 77 8.87 11.95 -12.11
N MET A 78 9.65 11.62 -11.08
CA MET A 78 9.20 10.68 -10.05
C MET A 78 7.94 11.21 -9.34
N LEU A 79 7.94 12.49 -8.96
CA LEU A 79 6.80 13.10 -8.27
C LEU A 79 5.54 13.06 -9.14
N TYR A 80 5.66 13.39 -10.43
CA TYR A 80 4.52 13.33 -11.35
C TYR A 80 4.03 11.89 -11.59
N ALA A 81 4.94 10.94 -11.81
CA ALA A 81 4.58 9.53 -11.98
C ALA A 81 3.88 8.95 -10.75
N MET A 82 4.32 9.34 -9.54
CA MET A 82 3.65 8.96 -8.29
C MET A 82 2.33 9.71 -8.10
N ALA A 83 2.22 10.97 -8.52
CA ALA A 83 0.97 11.73 -8.47
C ALA A 83 -0.15 11.00 -9.23
N LYS A 84 0.12 10.55 -10.48
CA LYS A 84 -0.84 9.78 -11.28
C LYS A 84 -1.31 8.49 -10.60
N ARG A 85 -0.42 7.79 -9.88
CA ARG A 85 -0.73 6.53 -9.17
C ARG A 85 -1.54 6.72 -7.89
N HIS A 86 -1.51 7.90 -7.30
CA HIS A 86 -2.12 8.20 -6.01
C HIS A 86 -3.26 9.21 -6.10
N ASP A 87 -3.63 9.58 -7.32
CA ASP A 87 -4.76 10.45 -7.58
C ASP A 87 -6.10 9.75 -7.33
N GLU A 88 -7.13 10.55 -7.11
CA GLU A 88 -8.49 10.08 -6.82
C GLU A 88 -9.25 9.65 -8.10
N TRP A 89 -8.60 9.79 -9.26
CA TRP A 89 -9.16 9.59 -10.61
C TRP A 89 -8.61 8.36 -11.35
N LEU A 90 -8.12 7.36 -10.61
CA LEU A 90 -7.62 6.12 -11.19
C LEU A 90 -8.70 5.42 -12.03
N GLY A 91 -8.51 5.37 -13.35
CA GLY A 91 -9.35 4.58 -14.28
C GLY A 91 -10.24 5.38 -15.23
N GLU A 92 -10.34 6.70 -15.08
CA GLU A 92 -10.88 7.56 -16.13
C GLU A 92 -9.74 7.89 -17.12
N SER A 93 -10.06 8.09 -18.41
CA SER A 93 -9.10 8.49 -19.46
C SER A 93 -8.60 9.92 -19.20
N TYR A 94 -7.85 10.10 -18.13
CA TYR A 94 -7.43 11.36 -17.52
C TYR A 94 -5.91 11.50 -17.67
N GLU A 95 -5.48 12.55 -18.35
CA GLU A 95 -4.05 12.80 -18.61
C GLU A 95 -3.38 13.68 -17.55
N GLY A 96 -4.07 14.05 -16.46
CA GLY A 96 -3.63 15.02 -15.45
C GLY A 96 -3.30 14.46 -14.07
N SER A 97 -3.05 15.36 -13.11
CA SER A 97 -3.04 15.03 -11.69
C SER A 97 -3.45 16.22 -10.81
N SER A 98 -3.73 15.96 -9.52
CA SER A 98 -4.11 16.92 -8.49
C SER A 98 -2.97 17.25 -7.52
N CYS A 99 -3.05 18.37 -6.81
CA CYS A 99 -2.08 18.73 -5.77
C CYS A 99 -2.07 17.68 -4.65
N ARG A 100 -3.24 17.23 -4.19
CA ARG A 100 -3.34 16.16 -3.20
C ARG A 100 -2.77 14.85 -3.72
N GLY A 101 -3.02 14.50 -4.98
CA GLY A 101 -2.43 13.31 -5.64
C GLY A 101 -0.90 13.32 -5.57
N ALA A 102 -0.28 14.44 -5.93
CA ALA A 102 1.17 14.62 -5.84
C ALA A 102 1.71 14.49 -4.40
N ILE A 103 1.05 15.14 -3.42
CA ILE A 103 1.43 15.05 -2.00
C ILE A 103 1.27 13.61 -1.49
N LYS A 104 0.17 12.91 -1.84
CA LYS A 104 -0.06 11.51 -1.49
C LYS A 104 0.99 10.60 -2.14
N GLY A 105 1.38 10.87 -3.37
CA GLY A 105 2.47 10.17 -4.06
C GLY A 105 3.79 10.30 -3.32
N TRP A 106 4.15 11.53 -2.97
CA TRP A 106 5.36 11.80 -2.18
C TRP A 106 5.30 11.15 -0.79
N TYR A 107 4.17 11.22 -0.09
CA TYR A 107 3.98 10.59 1.22
C TYR A 107 4.22 9.07 1.17
N ASN A 108 3.76 8.40 0.11
CA ASN A 108 3.82 6.94 0.01
C ASN A 108 5.15 6.42 -0.52
N SER A 109 5.83 7.19 -1.37
CA SER A 109 7.00 6.72 -2.11
C SER A 109 8.29 7.45 -1.77
N GLY A 110 8.22 8.62 -1.12
CA GLY A 110 9.35 9.55 -1.04
C GLY A 110 9.63 10.20 -2.40
N VAL A 111 10.81 10.82 -2.56
CA VAL A 111 11.27 11.34 -3.85
C VAL A 111 12.77 11.19 -4.02
N CYS A 112 13.22 10.69 -5.17
CA CYS A 112 14.64 10.52 -5.46
C CYS A 112 15.29 11.80 -5.99
N SER A 113 16.61 11.78 -6.06
CA SER A 113 17.45 12.79 -6.70
C SER A 113 17.13 12.87 -8.18
N ASP A 114 17.09 14.09 -8.72
CA ASP A 114 16.92 14.36 -10.14
C ASP A 114 17.95 13.61 -11.01
N SER A 115 19.18 13.41 -10.50
CA SER A 115 20.23 12.65 -11.18
C SER A 115 19.87 11.21 -11.55
N LEU A 116 18.92 10.59 -10.85
CA LEU A 116 18.46 9.22 -11.11
C LEU A 116 17.39 9.16 -12.21
N THR A 117 16.89 10.31 -12.67
CA THR A 117 15.82 10.42 -13.67
C THR A 117 16.15 11.39 -14.80
N LYS A 118 17.43 11.74 -14.98
CA LYS A 118 17.87 12.75 -15.97
C LYS A 118 17.53 12.39 -17.42
N ASP A 119 17.47 11.10 -17.72
CA ASP A 119 17.21 10.61 -19.07
C ASP A 119 15.71 10.52 -19.38
N ILE A 120 14.84 10.74 -18.38
CA ILE A 120 13.39 10.71 -18.54
C ILE A 120 12.92 12.04 -19.12
N ASN A 121 12.16 11.96 -20.21
CA ASN A 121 11.52 13.13 -20.82
C ASN A 121 10.00 13.07 -20.76
N HIS A 122 9.45 11.89 -20.46
CA HIS A 122 8.01 11.67 -20.37
C HIS A 122 7.63 10.83 -19.16
N SER A 123 6.47 11.14 -18.59
CA SER A 123 6.00 10.50 -17.35
C SER A 123 5.77 8.98 -17.45
N ASP A 124 5.51 8.47 -18.66
CA ASP A 124 5.25 7.04 -18.90
C ASP A 124 6.54 6.21 -19.01
N GLU A 125 7.70 6.88 -19.12
CA GLU A 125 9.02 6.24 -19.12
C GLU A 125 9.50 5.94 -17.69
N PHE A 126 8.80 6.46 -16.65
CA PHE A 126 9.24 6.30 -15.27
C PHE A 126 9.05 4.87 -14.77
N GLU A 127 10.17 4.23 -14.42
CA GLU A 127 10.22 2.97 -13.70
C GLU A 127 10.86 3.13 -12.33
N MET A 128 10.26 2.50 -11.32
CA MET A 128 10.83 2.48 -9.97
C MET A 128 11.92 1.40 -9.89
N THR A 129 13.17 1.82 -10.00
CA THR A 129 14.36 0.96 -9.76
C THR A 129 14.70 0.92 -8.27
N LEU A 130 15.54 -0.04 -7.85
CA LEU A 130 16.02 -0.11 -6.47
C LEU A 130 16.78 1.16 -6.06
N ALA A 131 17.66 1.68 -6.93
CA ALA A 131 18.40 2.91 -6.66
C ALA A 131 17.47 4.11 -6.40
N ILE A 132 16.39 4.22 -7.20
CA ILE A 132 15.34 5.23 -7.00
C ILE A 132 14.61 5.00 -5.68
N ALA A 133 14.17 3.77 -5.40
CA ALA A 133 13.42 3.45 -4.19
C ALA A 133 14.24 3.72 -2.91
N ASN A 134 15.53 3.37 -2.91
CA ASN A 134 16.44 3.58 -1.80
C ASN A 134 16.69 5.08 -1.54
N ASP A 135 17.00 5.85 -2.58
CA ASP A 135 17.21 7.29 -2.44
C ASP A 135 15.91 8.02 -2.04
N ALA A 136 14.78 7.64 -2.64
CA ALA A 136 13.47 8.21 -2.32
C ALA A 136 13.07 7.97 -0.87
N SER A 137 13.42 6.81 -0.32
CA SER A 137 13.13 6.46 1.07
C SER A 137 13.75 7.42 2.09
N SER A 138 14.80 8.17 1.72
CA SER A 138 15.49 9.13 2.58
C SER A 138 14.91 10.55 2.51
N HIS A 139 13.96 10.80 1.60
CA HIS A 139 13.43 12.13 1.28
C HIS A 139 11.90 12.12 1.35
N ARG A 140 11.37 11.97 2.57
CA ARG A 140 9.94 11.77 2.84
C ARG A 140 9.23 13.03 3.31
N LEU A 141 7.94 13.09 3.03
CA LEU A 141 7.02 14.07 3.61
C LEU A 141 6.83 13.81 5.11
N GLY A 142 6.96 14.86 5.91
CA GLY A 142 6.72 14.83 7.37
C GLY A 142 5.30 15.26 7.72
N ALA A 143 4.89 16.46 7.28
CA ALA A 143 3.55 16.99 7.49
C ALA A 143 3.08 17.78 6.28
N TYR A 144 1.76 17.81 6.05
CA TYR A 144 1.14 18.61 5.01
C TYR A 144 -0.20 19.13 5.51
N TYR A 145 -0.53 20.37 5.15
CA TYR A 145 -1.75 21.05 5.55
C TYR A 145 -2.31 21.86 4.38
N ARG A 146 -3.64 21.81 4.21
CA ARG A 146 -4.36 22.59 3.20
C ARG A 146 -4.56 24.01 3.72
N LEU A 147 -4.35 25.01 2.89
CA LEU A 147 -4.75 26.37 3.24
C LEU A 147 -6.20 26.62 2.82
N GLU A 148 -6.92 27.36 3.64
CA GLU A 148 -8.15 28.01 3.21
C GLU A 148 -7.84 29.11 2.18
N ARG A 149 -8.85 29.52 1.41
CA ARG A 149 -8.71 30.60 0.42
C ARG A 149 -8.72 31.98 1.08
N GLU A 150 -7.94 32.14 2.12
CA GLU A 150 -7.79 33.35 2.91
C GLU A 150 -6.39 33.94 2.71
N ILE A 151 -6.33 35.20 2.28
CA ILE A 151 -5.06 35.85 1.90
C ILE A 151 -4.09 35.92 3.09
N SER A 152 -4.62 36.12 4.30
CA SER A 152 -3.84 36.16 5.54
C SER A 152 -3.14 34.84 5.83
N ASP A 153 -3.78 33.71 5.51
CA ASP A 153 -3.22 32.39 5.74
C ASP A 153 -2.05 32.13 4.78
N PHE A 154 -2.13 32.62 3.54
CA PHE A 154 -1.03 32.56 2.59
C PHE A 154 0.16 33.40 3.06
N HIS A 155 -0.08 34.63 3.54
CA HIS A 155 1.00 35.46 4.10
C HIS A 155 1.64 34.80 5.34
N ALA A 156 0.83 34.23 6.24
CA ALA A 156 1.34 33.52 7.42
C ALA A 156 2.17 32.28 7.02
N ALA A 157 1.64 31.45 6.12
CA ALA A 157 2.34 30.27 5.61
C ALA A 157 3.68 30.61 4.95
N LEU A 158 3.77 31.71 4.19
CA LEU A 158 5.03 32.17 3.60
C LEU A 158 6.03 32.68 4.64
N ASN A 159 5.56 33.25 5.76
CA ASN A 159 6.46 33.61 6.86
C ASN A 159 6.97 32.38 7.63
N GLU A 160 6.15 31.34 7.76
CA GLU A 160 6.48 30.15 8.55
C GLU A 160 7.26 29.08 7.78
N VAL A 161 6.82 28.77 6.56
CA VAL A 161 7.34 27.67 5.73
C VAL A 161 8.18 28.20 4.58
N GLY A 162 7.92 29.44 4.13
CA GLY A 162 8.65 30.09 3.04
C GLY A 162 8.11 29.80 1.64
N VAL A 163 7.35 28.73 1.46
CA VAL A 163 6.82 28.31 0.15
C VAL A 163 5.45 27.67 0.29
N ILE A 164 4.59 27.87 -0.72
CA ILE A 164 3.27 27.22 -0.83
C ILE A 164 3.19 26.49 -2.17
N PHE A 165 2.81 25.22 -2.14
CA PHE A 165 2.48 24.46 -3.35
C PHE A 165 1.02 24.76 -3.73
N VAL A 166 0.78 25.28 -4.94
CA VAL A 166 -0.52 25.81 -5.33
C VAL A 166 -0.94 25.36 -6.73
N SER A 167 -2.25 25.28 -6.96
CA SER A 167 -2.86 25.17 -8.28
C SER A 167 -3.85 26.32 -8.53
N ALA A 168 -4.02 26.70 -9.79
CA ALA A 168 -4.94 27.74 -10.20
C ALA A 168 -5.50 27.50 -11.61
N ARG A 169 -6.66 28.09 -11.90
CA ARG A 169 -7.17 28.22 -13.27
C ARG A 169 -6.42 29.37 -13.94
N ILE A 170 -5.65 29.07 -14.98
CA ILE A 170 -4.90 30.09 -15.71
C ILE A 170 -5.65 30.59 -16.95
N HIS A 171 -5.25 31.76 -17.43
CA HIS A 171 -5.88 32.49 -18.54
C HIS A 171 -4.82 33.01 -19.53
N GLU A 172 -5.24 33.58 -20.67
CA GLU A 172 -4.32 33.99 -21.75
C GLU A 172 -3.20 34.97 -21.37
N GLY A 173 -3.34 35.66 -20.25
CA GLY A 173 -2.29 36.53 -19.69
C GLY A 173 -1.01 35.80 -19.30
N TRP A 174 -1.10 34.50 -19.03
CA TRP A 174 0.04 33.66 -18.67
C TRP A 174 0.96 33.33 -19.85
N LYS A 175 0.47 33.45 -21.09
CA LYS A 175 1.26 33.20 -22.32
C LYS A 175 2.34 34.27 -22.56
N ASP A 176 2.16 35.45 -21.97
CA ASP A 176 3.13 36.53 -22.08
C ASP A 176 4.42 36.13 -21.36
N ALA A 177 5.54 36.17 -22.07
CA ALA A 177 6.86 35.82 -21.54
C ALA A 177 7.65 37.06 -21.06
N GLU A 178 7.15 38.27 -21.27
CA GLU A 178 7.88 39.51 -20.99
C GLU A 178 7.41 40.18 -19.70
N GLY A 179 8.29 40.99 -19.10
CA GLY A 179 8.03 41.65 -17.82
C GLY A 179 8.02 40.68 -16.64
N ASP A 180 7.52 41.15 -15.51
CA ASP A 180 7.51 40.41 -14.25
C ASP A 180 6.11 40.16 -13.71
N THR A 181 5.07 40.78 -14.27
CA THR A 181 3.69 40.69 -13.77
C THR A 181 2.79 39.93 -14.75
N ILE A 182 1.87 39.13 -14.21
CA ILE A 182 0.83 38.46 -14.98
C ILE A 182 -0.35 39.41 -15.14
N ASN A 183 -0.69 39.71 -16.40
CA ASN A 183 -1.82 40.58 -16.70
C ASN A 183 -3.11 39.75 -16.78
N LEU A 184 -4.04 39.95 -15.85
CA LEU A 184 -5.32 39.26 -15.82
C LEU A 184 -6.08 39.44 -17.15
N ARG A 185 -6.55 38.33 -17.73
CA ARG A 185 -7.37 38.29 -18.94
C ARG A 185 -8.56 37.35 -18.73
N PRO A 186 -9.74 37.64 -19.31
CA PRO A 186 -10.94 36.85 -19.06
C PRO A 186 -10.94 35.47 -19.72
N GLU A 187 -10.11 35.23 -20.74
CA GLU A 187 -10.12 33.98 -21.51
C GLU A 187 -9.40 32.84 -20.77
N PRO A 188 -10.12 31.80 -20.28
CA PRO A 188 -9.52 30.70 -19.53
C PRO A 188 -8.73 29.75 -20.45
N MET A 189 -7.67 29.16 -19.93
CA MET A 189 -6.81 28.21 -20.65
C MET A 189 -6.84 26.79 -20.06
N GLY A 190 -6.88 26.65 -18.74
CA GLY A 190 -6.84 25.35 -18.06
C GLY A 190 -6.36 25.45 -16.62
N GLY A 191 -6.14 24.31 -15.96
CA GLY A 191 -5.55 24.25 -14.62
C GLY A 191 -4.03 24.11 -14.69
N HIS A 192 -3.31 24.84 -13.83
CA HIS A 192 -1.86 24.79 -13.74
C HIS A 192 -1.40 24.77 -12.27
N ALA A 193 -0.29 24.11 -12.00
CA ALA A 193 0.32 24.06 -10.66
C ALA A 193 1.72 24.70 -10.67
N PHE A 194 2.04 25.40 -9.58
CA PHE A 194 3.29 26.15 -9.40
C PHE A 194 3.55 26.35 -7.89
N ALA A 195 4.64 27.06 -7.55
CA ALA A 195 4.96 27.39 -6.15
C ALA A 195 4.83 28.90 -5.91
N ILE A 196 4.29 29.32 -4.77
CA ILE A 196 4.37 30.69 -4.28
C ILE A 196 5.59 30.80 -3.36
N VAL A 197 6.46 31.76 -3.62
CA VAL A 197 7.79 31.90 -2.99
C VAL A 197 8.04 33.27 -2.36
N GLY A 198 7.02 34.14 -2.35
CA GLY A 198 7.10 35.49 -1.78
C GLY A 198 5.82 36.29 -2.01
N TYR A 199 5.79 37.53 -1.52
CA TYR A 199 4.70 38.48 -1.74
C TYR A 199 5.15 39.93 -1.51
N ASN A 200 4.36 40.87 -2.05
CA ASN A 200 4.41 42.30 -1.74
C ASN A 200 2.99 42.84 -1.54
N ASP A 201 2.82 44.16 -1.63
CA ASP A 201 1.54 44.86 -1.53
C ASP A 201 0.60 44.66 -2.74
N GLU A 202 1.12 44.18 -3.87
CA GLU A 202 0.36 43.99 -5.11
C GLU A 202 -0.05 42.52 -5.38
N GLY A 203 0.76 41.56 -4.93
CA GLY A 203 0.51 40.15 -5.20
C GLY A 203 1.54 39.18 -4.64
N PHE A 204 1.42 37.93 -5.09
CA PHE A 204 2.30 36.82 -4.76
C PHE A 204 3.39 36.64 -5.81
N TRP A 205 4.64 36.47 -5.38
CA TRP A 205 5.71 36.00 -6.28
C TRP A 205 5.60 34.50 -6.46
N ILE A 206 5.47 34.06 -7.71
CA ILE A 206 5.37 32.65 -8.08
C ILE A 206 6.63 32.16 -8.79
N GLN A 207 6.94 30.89 -8.60
CA GLN A 207 7.91 30.14 -9.37
C GLN A 207 7.18 29.15 -10.28
N ASN A 208 7.33 29.34 -11.60
CA ASN A 208 6.72 28.49 -12.62
C ASN A 208 7.70 27.38 -13.08
N SER A 209 7.21 26.48 -13.93
CA SER A 209 7.92 25.32 -14.50
C SER A 209 8.05 25.37 -16.02
N TRP A 210 8.19 26.57 -16.61
CA TRP A 210 8.35 26.78 -18.05
C TRP A 210 9.72 27.34 -18.43
N GLY A 211 10.75 26.99 -17.64
CA GLY A 211 12.12 27.42 -17.87
C GLY A 211 12.41 28.88 -17.51
N THR A 212 13.67 29.27 -17.67
CA THR A 212 14.17 30.61 -17.31
C THR A 212 13.82 31.69 -18.32
N ASP A 213 13.36 31.33 -19.51
CA ASP A 213 13.02 32.29 -20.55
C ASP A 213 11.61 32.88 -20.36
N TRP A 214 10.82 32.32 -19.45
CA TRP A 214 9.49 32.83 -19.13
C TRP A 214 9.56 33.89 -18.03
N LYS A 215 9.03 35.09 -18.32
CA LYS A 215 8.92 36.23 -17.39
C LYS A 215 10.28 36.56 -16.75
N LYS A 216 10.31 36.84 -15.45
CA LYS A 216 11.50 37.24 -14.70
C LYS A 216 12.31 36.01 -14.28
N SER A 217 12.95 35.37 -15.25
CA SER A 217 13.76 34.17 -15.03
C SER A 217 12.97 33.01 -14.40
N GLY A 218 11.77 32.72 -14.91
CA GLY A 218 10.86 31.71 -14.39
C GLY A 218 9.96 32.19 -13.24
N LEU A 219 10.09 33.46 -12.83
CA LEU A 219 9.28 34.08 -11.78
C LEU A 219 8.30 35.09 -12.35
N ALA A 220 7.16 35.24 -11.69
CA ALA A 220 6.21 36.30 -11.98
C ALA A 220 5.42 36.73 -10.73
N LEU A 221 4.92 37.96 -10.74
CA LEU A 221 4.00 38.51 -9.78
C LEU A 221 2.57 38.17 -10.22
N TRP A 222 1.89 37.36 -9.39
CA TRP A 222 0.49 37.00 -9.53
C TRP A 222 -0.35 37.89 -8.60
N ARG A 223 -1.10 38.81 -9.20
CA ARG A 223 -1.81 39.86 -8.46
C ARG A 223 -2.93 39.29 -7.59
N TYR A 224 -3.25 39.96 -6.49
CA TYR A 224 -4.25 39.47 -5.54
C TYR A 224 -5.68 39.34 -6.13
N ASP A 225 -6.04 40.20 -7.08
CA ASP A 225 -7.32 40.13 -7.78
C ASP A 225 -7.41 38.88 -8.67
N ASP A 226 -6.34 38.55 -9.38
CA ASP A 226 -6.21 37.31 -10.14
C ASP A 226 -6.21 36.07 -9.21
N TRP A 227 -5.42 36.09 -8.14
CA TRP A 227 -5.39 35.03 -7.12
C TRP A 227 -6.77 34.73 -6.56
N ALA A 228 -7.53 35.75 -6.14
CA ALA A 228 -8.84 35.57 -5.52
C ALA A 228 -9.86 34.91 -6.45
N LEU A 229 -9.74 35.13 -7.77
CA LEU A 229 -10.64 34.55 -8.78
C LEU A 229 -10.24 33.13 -9.17
N ASN A 230 -8.94 32.84 -9.17
CA ASN A 230 -8.40 31.70 -9.91
C ASN A 230 -7.75 30.62 -9.05
N VAL A 231 -7.45 30.87 -7.77
CA VAL A 231 -6.84 29.86 -6.89
C VAL A 231 -7.75 28.64 -6.74
N MET A 232 -7.18 27.45 -6.90
CA MET A 232 -7.87 26.17 -6.78
C MET A 232 -7.53 25.52 -5.44
N ASP A 233 -6.29 25.04 -5.29
CA ASP A 233 -5.79 24.36 -4.11
C ASP A 233 -4.47 24.96 -3.67
N ALA A 234 -4.23 25.00 -2.35
CA ALA A 234 -2.97 25.47 -1.78
C ALA A 234 -2.60 24.62 -0.58
N TRP A 235 -1.33 24.26 -0.51
CA TRP A 235 -0.77 23.33 0.46
C TRP A 235 0.56 23.82 1.00
N VAL A 236 0.72 23.76 2.32
CA VAL A 236 2.05 23.79 2.95
C VAL A 236 2.50 22.38 3.25
N VAL A 237 3.81 22.14 3.07
CA VAL A 237 4.44 20.84 3.32
C VAL A 237 5.71 21.03 4.14
N GLN A 238 6.03 20.02 4.94
CA GLN A 238 7.24 19.96 5.75
C GLN A 238 7.92 18.60 5.57
N LEU A 239 9.25 18.62 5.49
CA LEU A 239 10.07 17.42 5.35
C LEU A 239 10.10 16.60 6.64
N ALA A 240 10.06 15.28 6.50
CA ALA A 240 10.41 14.39 7.59
C ALA A 240 11.92 14.43 7.81
N LEU A 241 12.35 14.39 9.07
CA LEU A 241 13.76 14.14 9.36
C LEU A 241 14.10 12.69 8.99
N PRO A 242 15.24 12.44 8.33
CA PRO A 242 15.68 11.07 8.06
C PRO A 242 15.99 10.39 9.40
N ILE A 243 15.26 9.32 9.71
CA ILE A 243 15.53 8.48 10.88
C ILE A 243 16.27 7.23 10.40
N SER A 244 17.50 7.00 10.87
CA SER A 244 18.23 5.77 10.63
C SER A 244 17.43 4.58 11.18
N GLY A 245 17.15 3.57 10.35
CA GLY A 245 16.37 2.39 10.75
C GLY A 245 14.86 2.55 10.69
N ALA A 246 14.34 3.38 9.77
CA ALA A 246 12.93 3.74 9.56
C ALA A 246 11.90 2.58 9.45
N GLY A 247 12.32 1.32 9.45
CA GLY A 247 11.41 0.20 9.73
C GLY A 247 10.80 0.30 11.14
N THR A 248 11.65 0.57 12.15
CA THR A 248 11.32 0.38 13.58
C THR A 248 10.46 1.45 14.24
N TYR A 249 10.29 2.65 13.65
CA TYR A 249 9.66 3.80 14.32
C TYR A 249 8.23 4.12 13.87
N HIS A 250 7.71 3.44 12.83
CA HIS A 250 6.32 3.64 12.39
C HIS A 250 5.27 3.19 13.41
N GLN A 251 5.67 2.42 14.43
CA GLN A 251 4.78 1.93 15.48
C GLN A 251 4.46 2.99 16.55
N ALA A 252 5.34 3.97 16.81
CA ALA A 252 5.17 4.90 17.94
C ALA A 252 3.99 5.88 17.80
N ALA A 253 3.48 6.12 16.58
CA ALA A 253 2.42 7.11 16.34
C ALA A 253 0.99 6.52 16.33
N ARG A 254 0.81 5.21 16.50
CA ARG A 254 -0.49 4.55 16.27
C ARG A 254 -1.37 4.42 17.52
N SER A 255 -0.81 4.47 18.72
CA SER A 255 -1.58 4.26 19.97
C SER A 255 -2.51 5.41 20.36
N ILE A 256 -2.42 6.59 19.74
CA ILE A 256 -3.18 7.79 20.15
C ILE A 256 -4.34 8.13 19.19
N ALA A 257 -4.38 7.58 17.98
CA ALA A 257 -5.41 7.91 16.98
C ALA A 257 -6.57 6.89 16.96
N GLN A 258 -7.19 6.62 18.11
CA GLN A 258 -8.55 6.08 18.14
C GLN A 258 -9.52 7.23 17.81
N GLY A 259 -9.86 7.37 16.53
CA GLY A 259 -10.81 8.40 16.11
C GLY A 259 -10.97 8.54 14.59
N VAL A 260 -12.01 7.89 14.07
CA VAL A 260 -12.74 8.16 12.81
C VAL A 260 -12.01 7.99 11.46
N PHE A 261 -10.69 8.17 11.34
CA PHE A 261 -9.97 7.94 10.06
C PHE A 261 -8.56 7.33 10.23
N SER A 262 -8.44 6.02 10.03
CA SER A 262 -7.14 5.33 9.98
C SER A 262 -6.36 5.70 8.70
N ARG A 263 -5.19 6.36 8.84
CA ARG A 263 -4.25 6.60 7.71
C ARG A 263 -3.76 5.28 7.13
N SER A 264 -3.65 5.22 5.80
CA SER A 264 -3.10 4.04 5.11
C SER A 264 -1.58 3.93 5.36
N THR A 265 -1.07 2.70 5.46
CA THR A 265 0.36 2.43 5.61
C THR A 265 1.14 3.00 4.40
N PRO A 266 2.21 3.79 4.60
CA PRO A 266 3.07 4.24 3.49
C PRO A 266 3.71 3.05 2.78
N ARG A 267 3.66 2.99 1.43
CA ARG A 267 4.26 1.89 0.66
C ARG A 267 5.74 1.71 0.99
N VAL A 268 6.49 2.82 1.04
CA VAL A 268 7.92 2.85 1.36
C VAL A 268 8.28 2.28 2.75
N SER A 269 7.30 2.13 3.65
CA SER A 269 7.54 1.51 4.95
C SER A 269 7.53 -0.02 4.90
N ILE A 270 6.98 -0.62 3.84
CA ILE A 270 6.80 -2.07 3.70
C ILE A 270 7.25 -2.63 2.34
N GLN A 271 7.71 -1.79 1.41
CA GLN A 271 7.98 -2.17 0.02
C GLN A 271 8.90 -3.39 -0.14
N ASP A 272 9.89 -3.55 0.74
CA ASP A 272 10.84 -4.66 0.64
C ASP A 272 10.31 -5.99 1.19
N HIS A 273 9.03 -6.02 1.61
CA HIS A 273 8.40 -7.12 2.34
C HIS A 273 7.05 -7.53 1.78
N PHE A 274 6.69 -7.13 0.56
CA PHE A 274 5.47 -7.62 -0.07
C PHE A 274 5.58 -7.86 -1.57
N VAL A 275 4.80 -8.81 -2.08
CA VAL A 275 4.52 -8.98 -3.51
C VAL A 275 3.01 -8.98 -3.68
N HIS A 276 2.52 -8.18 -4.62
CA HIS A 276 1.09 -7.98 -4.86
C HIS A 276 0.66 -8.57 -6.20
N PHE A 277 -0.35 -9.43 -6.15
CA PHE A 277 -1.01 -10.00 -7.33
C PHE A 277 -2.45 -9.52 -7.43
N ASP A 278 -2.90 -9.32 -8.66
CA ASP A 278 -4.28 -8.99 -9.04
C ASP A 278 -4.61 -9.76 -10.33
N ASP A 279 -5.73 -10.47 -10.37
CA ASP A 279 -6.13 -11.38 -11.46
C ASP A 279 -4.99 -12.32 -11.92
N GLY A 280 -4.19 -12.79 -10.97
CA GLY A 280 -3.08 -13.70 -11.22
C GLY A 280 -1.81 -13.10 -11.85
N HIS A 281 -1.77 -11.79 -12.02
CA HIS A 281 -0.62 -11.03 -12.54
C HIS A 281 -0.10 -10.07 -11.48
N PHE A 282 1.08 -9.50 -11.67
CA PHE A 282 1.51 -8.41 -10.78
C PHE A 282 0.54 -7.23 -10.89
N ASP A 283 0.07 -6.74 -9.74
CA ASP A 283 -0.68 -5.49 -9.71
C ASP A 283 0.26 -4.32 -10.01
N THR A 284 0.14 -3.73 -11.19
CA THR A 284 1.00 -2.62 -11.62
C THR A 284 0.36 -1.24 -11.40
N ARG A 285 -0.90 -1.19 -10.95
CA ARG A 285 -1.73 0.02 -10.98
C ARG A 285 -2.01 0.57 -9.59
N SER A 286 -2.26 -0.29 -8.60
CA SER A 286 -2.71 0.19 -7.29
C SER A 286 -1.60 0.88 -6.48
N LYS A 287 -2.03 1.43 -5.35
CA LYS A 287 -1.16 2.02 -4.33
C LYS A 287 0.02 1.12 -3.92
N TYR A 288 -0.19 -0.19 -3.82
CA TYR A 288 0.83 -1.17 -3.43
C TYR A 288 1.20 -2.05 -4.61
N TRP A 289 1.62 -1.41 -5.70
CA TRP A 289 1.98 -2.11 -6.93
C TRP A 289 3.23 -2.99 -6.75
N SER A 290 3.31 -4.03 -7.57
CA SER A 290 4.45 -4.91 -7.81
C SER A 290 4.71 -5.05 -9.31
N ASN A 291 5.95 -5.38 -9.66
CA ASN A 291 6.37 -5.77 -11.01
C ASN A 291 7.72 -6.52 -10.88
N LYS A 292 8.37 -6.84 -12.01
CA LYS A 292 9.66 -7.53 -12.01
C LYS A 292 10.76 -6.75 -11.30
N ASN A 293 10.86 -5.43 -11.54
CA ASN A 293 11.84 -4.56 -10.87
C ASN A 293 11.62 -4.53 -9.35
N HIS A 294 10.36 -4.56 -8.90
CA HIS A 294 10.02 -4.64 -7.48
C HIS A 294 10.48 -5.97 -6.87
N VAL A 295 10.24 -7.08 -7.55
CA VAL A 295 10.71 -8.40 -7.11
C VAL A 295 12.23 -8.46 -7.05
N ASP A 296 12.92 -7.94 -8.07
CA ASP A 296 14.38 -7.89 -8.10
C ASP A 296 14.92 -7.06 -6.92
N ALA A 297 14.30 -5.91 -6.63
CA ALA A 297 14.64 -5.08 -5.48
C ALA A 297 14.45 -5.81 -4.13
N ILE A 298 13.37 -6.59 -3.97
CA ILE A 298 13.13 -7.39 -2.76
C ILE A 298 14.22 -8.45 -2.58
N ILE A 299 14.61 -9.13 -3.67
CA ILE A 299 15.63 -10.19 -3.62
C ILE A 299 17.02 -9.61 -3.39
N GLU A 300 17.31 -8.44 -3.94
CA GLU A 300 18.56 -7.70 -3.68
C GLU A 300 18.64 -7.23 -2.22
N ASN A 301 17.58 -6.60 -1.69
CA ASN A 301 17.51 -6.21 -0.27
C ASN A 301 17.58 -7.40 0.68
N LEU A 302 16.99 -8.54 0.31
CA LEU A 302 17.14 -9.80 1.04
C LEU A 302 18.58 -10.31 0.99
N SER A 303 19.28 -10.14 -0.14
CA SER A 303 20.69 -10.54 -0.28
C SER A 303 21.65 -9.66 0.52
N ASP A 304 21.35 -8.37 0.61
CA ASP A 304 22.09 -7.42 1.46
C ASP A 304 21.73 -7.56 2.95
N SER A 305 20.67 -8.30 3.25
CA SER A 305 20.29 -8.63 4.61
C SER A 305 21.18 -9.73 5.20
N ASN A 306 21.37 -9.72 6.52
CA ASN A 306 22.13 -10.75 7.24
C ASN A 306 21.20 -11.80 7.88
N HIS A 307 19.97 -11.93 7.38
CA HIS A 307 18.94 -12.79 7.97
C HIS A 307 19.14 -14.25 7.57
N ARG A 308 19.07 -15.17 8.55
CA ARG A 308 19.24 -16.62 8.29
C ARG A 308 17.95 -17.33 7.90
N HIS A 309 16.80 -16.68 8.11
CA HIS A 309 15.49 -17.24 7.81
C HIS A 309 14.75 -16.33 6.83
N VAL A 310 14.05 -16.92 5.86
CA VAL A 310 13.14 -16.22 4.95
C VAL A 310 11.75 -16.80 5.14
N MET A 311 10.76 -15.93 5.37
CA MET A 311 9.36 -16.34 5.51
C MET A 311 8.53 -15.85 4.34
N LEU A 312 7.79 -16.75 3.71
CA LEU A 312 6.72 -16.42 2.78
C LEU A 312 5.37 -16.46 3.50
N TYR A 313 4.63 -15.36 3.52
CA TYR A 313 3.34 -15.28 4.22
C TYR A 313 2.20 -14.95 3.25
N ALA A 314 1.29 -15.89 3.00
CA ALA A 314 0.02 -15.63 2.30
C ALA A 314 -1.12 -15.39 3.31
N HIS A 315 -1.66 -14.17 3.30
CA HIS A 315 -2.82 -13.81 4.13
C HIS A 315 -4.11 -14.46 3.63
N GLY A 316 -5.20 -14.39 4.42
CA GLY A 316 -6.52 -14.80 3.94
C GLY A 316 -7.00 -13.95 2.75
N GLY A 317 -7.75 -14.55 1.82
CA GLY A 317 -8.17 -13.89 0.57
C GLY A 317 -9.29 -12.86 0.72
N LEU A 318 -9.92 -12.73 1.89
CA LEU A 318 -10.99 -11.75 2.17
C LEU A 318 -10.44 -10.50 2.88
N ASN A 319 -9.31 -9.98 2.42
CA ASN A 319 -8.64 -8.85 3.03
C ASN A 319 -8.54 -7.68 2.06
N SER A 320 -9.01 -6.50 2.46
CA SER A 320 -8.70 -5.28 1.69
C SER A 320 -7.18 -5.06 1.64
N ILE A 321 -6.70 -4.52 0.52
CA ILE A 321 -5.30 -4.10 0.33
C ILE A 321 -4.79 -3.26 1.52
N LYS A 322 -5.63 -2.35 2.04
CA LYS A 322 -5.28 -1.51 3.20
C LYS A 322 -5.08 -2.33 4.48
N ALA A 323 -5.91 -3.33 4.72
CA ALA A 323 -5.81 -4.20 5.88
C ALA A 323 -4.55 -5.08 5.78
N SER A 324 -4.27 -5.66 4.61
CA SER A 324 -3.03 -6.41 4.37
C SER A 324 -1.79 -5.55 4.60
N ALA A 325 -1.73 -4.32 4.07
CA ALA A 325 -0.61 -3.41 4.30
C ALA A 325 -0.43 -3.01 5.78
N LYS A 326 -1.51 -2.94 6.56
CA LYS A 326 -1.41 -2.71 8.01
C LYS A 326 -0.81 -3.90 8.74
N ARG A 327 -1.25 -5.12 8.41
CA ARG A 327 -0.70 -6.38 8.97
C ARG A 327 0.79 -6.50 8.72
N ILE A 328 1.22 -6.25 7.48
CA ILE A 328 2.64 -6.28 7.10
C ILE A 328 3.43 -5.28 7.95
N ALA A 329 2.97 -4.03 8.06
CA ALA A 329 3.65 -3.03 8.89
C ALA A 329 3.67 -3.38 10.38
N ALA A 330 2.65 -4.07 10.89
CA ALA A 330 2.60 -4.53 12.27
C ALA A 330 3.59 -5.66 12.53
N MET A 331 3.66 -6.65 11.63
CA MET A 331 4.40 -7.90 11.86
C MET A 331 5.87 -7.85 11.48
N LYS A 332 6.20 -7.11 10.41
CA LYS A 332 7.50 -7.09 9.75
C LYS A 332 8.67 -6.94 10.72
N ASP A 333 8.61 -5.93 11.60
CA ASP A 333 9.73 -5.62 12.48
C ASP A 333 9.97 -6.70 13.52
N THR A 334 8.91 -7.37 14.00
CA THR A 334 9.04 -8.48 14.94
C THR A 334 9.76 -9.64 14.27
N PHE A 335 9.40 -10.01 13.04
CA PHE A 335 10.13 -11.02 12.29
C PHE A 335 11.59 -10.63 12.06
N LEU A 336 11.84 -9.41 11.57
CA LEU A 336 13.20 -8.93 11.30
C LEU A 336 14.09 -8.93 12.54
N LYS A 337 13.55 -8.55 13.70
CA LYS A 337 14.28 -8.55 14.99
C LYS A 337 14.61 -9.97 15.48
N ASN A 338 13.89 -10.98 15.00
CA ASN A 338 14.11 -12.39 15.30
C ASN A 338 14.81 -13.14 14.15
N ASP A 339 15.58 -12.44 13.31
CA ASP A 339 16.40 -13.07 12.26
C ASP A 339 15.57 -13.75 11.15
N VAL A 340 14.31 -13.35 10.99
CA VAL A 340 13.41 -13.79 9.91
C VAL A 340 13.13 -12.62 8.98
N TYR A 341 13.49 -12.75 7.70
CA TYR A 341 13.13 -11.80 6.64
C TYR A 341 11.73 -12.15 6.09
N PRO A 342 10.70 -11.33 6.33
CA PRO A 342 9.35 -11.64 5.91
C PRO A 342 9.05 -11.08 4.50
N ILE A 343 8.45 -11.92 3.64
CA ILE A 343 7.88 -11.52 2.35
C ILE A 343 6.41 -11.94 2.36
N HIS A 344 5.52 -10.95 2.34
CA HIS A 344 4.08 -11.16 2.38
C HIS A 344 3.47 -11.15 0.98
N PHE A 345 2.51 -12.02 0.72
CA PHE A 345 1.72 -11.99 -0.49
C PHE A 345 0.41 -11.24 -0.23
N MET A 346 0.26 -10.15 -0.96
CA MET A 346 -1.01 -9.48 -1.15
C MET A 346 -1.63 -10.08 -2.40
N TYR A 347 -2.86 -10.56 -2.30
CA TYR A 347 -3.64 -10.95 -3.45
C TYR A 347 -5.07 -10.55 -3.11
N ASP A 348 -5.52 -9.48 -3.76
CA ASP A 348 -6.89 -9.02 -3.56
C ASP A 348 -7.82 -9.98 -4.30
N THR A 349 -9.02 -10.12 -3.76
CA THR A 349 -10.12 -10.73 -4.50
C THR A 349 -11.27 -9.75 -4.67
N GLY A 350 -11.26 -8.58 -4.00
CA GLY A 350 -12.42 -7.69 -3.88
C GLY A 350 -13.62 -8.30 -3.15
N MET A 351 -13.54 -9.60 -2.79
CA MET A 351 -14.69 -10.40 -2.40
C MET A 351 -15.19 -10.15 -0.98
N LEU A 352 -14.52 -9.34 -0.17
CA LEU A 352 -15.04 -9.01 1.16
C LEU A 352 -16.35 -8.22 1.07
N GLU A 353 -16.42 -7.24 0.16
CA GLU A 353 -17.66 -6.46 -0.03
C GLU A 353 -18.73 -7.28 -0.73
N GLU A 354 -18.36 -8.16 -1.65
CA GLU A 354 -19.31 -9.06 -2.33
C GLU A 354 -19.86 -10.14 -1.41
N LEU A 355 -19.00 -10.71 -0.54
CA LEU A 355 -19.43 -11.60 0.53
C LEU A 355 -20.37 -10.87 1.48
N LYS A 356 -20.10 -9.60 1.77
CA LYS A 356 -21.01 -8.80 2.58
C LYS A 356 -22.37 -8.61 1.91
N ASP A 357 -22.38 -8.32 0.62
CA ASP A 357 -23.61 -8.11 -0.14
C ASP A 357 -24.44 -9.40 -0.23
N ILE A 358 -23.78 -10.56 -0.43
CA ILE A 358 -24.43 -11.89 -0.41
C ILE A 358 -25.07 -12.20 0.93
N LEU A 359 -24.40 -11.84 2.03
CA LEU A 359 -24.90 -12.05 3.38
C LEU A 359 -25.92 -10.97 3.80
N GLY A 360 -26.19 -9.98 2.94
CA GLY A 360 -27.25 -9.00 3.15
C GLY A 360 -26.93 -7.88 4.12
N PHE A 361 -25.65 -7.58 4.40
CA PHE A 361 -25.29 -6.53 5.38
C PHE A 361 -25.75 -5.10 4.99
N LYS A 362 -26.16 -4.86 3.73
CA LYS A 362 -26.68 -3.55 3.27
C LYS A 362 -28.19 -3.37 3.39
N ASN A 363 -28.95 -4.41 3.76
CA ASN A 363 -30.42 -4.33 3.85
C ASN A 363 -30.91 -4.24 5.32
N GLU A 364 -31.34 -3.04 5.74
CA GLU A 364 -31.97 -2.79 7.06
C GLU A 364 -33.29 -3.56 7.29
N GLU A 365 -33.94 -4.05 6.23
CA GLU A 365 -35.17 -4.85 6.35
C GLU A 365 -34.94 -6.31 6.75
N ILE A 366 -33.76 -6.88 6.47
CA ILE A 366 -33.42 -8.27 6.84
C ILE A 366 -33.02 -8.31 8.32
N SER A 367 -32.30 -7.30 8.80
CA SER A 367 -31.90 -7.18 10.21
C SER A 367 -33.08 -7.07 11.18
N ASN A 368 -34.23 -6.54 10.74
CA ASN A 368 -35.43 -6.41 11.57
C ASN A 368 -36.39 -7.63 11.54
N LYS A 369 -36.14 -8.65 10.69
CA LYS A 369 -37.01 -9.84 10.57
C LYS A 369 -36.43 -11.13 11.14
N VAL A 370 -35.15 -11.16 11.52
CA VAL A 370 -34.49 -12.37 12.02
C VAL A 370 -34.48 -12.36 13.55
N GLY A 371 -35.66 -12.57 14.14
CA GLY A 371 -35.86 -12.76 15.58
C GLY A 371 -36.09 -14.22 15.92
N ALA A 372 -35.10 -15.09 15.73
CA ALA A 372 -34.92 -16.44 16.32
C ALA A 372 -33.85 -17.22 15.53
N PHE A 373 -32.58 -17.06 15.93
CA PHE A 373 -31.42 -17.66 15.24
C PHE A 373 -31.24 -19.13 15.66
N THR A 374 -31.32 -20.06 14.70
CA THR A 374 -31.20 -21.53 14.91
C THR A 374 -30.46 -22.19 13.73
N ASP A 375 -30.05 -23.46 13.86
CA ASP A 375 -29.46 -24.26 12.76
C ASP A 375 -30.29 -24.25 11.45
N TYR A 376 -31.60 -24.01 11.53
CA TYR A 376 -32.48 -23.95 10.36
C TYR A 376 -32.23 -22.70 9.48
N THR A 377 -31.89 -21.56 10.08
CA THR A 377 -31.59 -20.32 9.34
C THR A 377 -30.26 -20.42 8.59
N ASP A 378 -29.27 -21.10 9.17
CA ASP A 378 -27.99 -21.35 8.50
C ASP A 378 -28.18 -22.18 7.23
N ARG A 379 -29.00 -23.25 7.27
CA ARG A 379 -29.26 -24.10 6.10
C ARG A 379 -29.97 -23.36 4.96
N ILE A 380 -30.88 -22.43 5.30
CA ILE A 380 -31.53 -21.58 4.30
C ILE A 380 -30.53 -20.61 3.69
N LEU A 381 -29.68 -19.99 4.52
CA LEU A 381 -28.64 -19.08 4.06
C LEU A 381 -27.63 -19.80 3.16
N GLU A 382 -27.11 -20.95 3.59
CA GLU A 382 -26.20 -21.79 2.80
C GLU A 382 -26.78 -22.15 1.43
N TRP A 383 -28.07 -22.50 1.36
CA TRP A 383 -28.75 -22.78 0.11
C TRP A 383 -28.87 -21.52 -0.77
N ALA A 384 -29.25 -20.38 -0.18
CA ALA A 384 -29.45 -19.12 -0.89
C ALA A 384 -28.13 -18.56 -1.46
N THR A 385 -27.04 -18.69 -0.71
CA THR A 385 -25.73 -18.13 -1.09
C THR A 385 -24.90 -19.07 -1.97
N ARG A 386 -25.24 -20.35 -2.07
CA ARG A 386 -24.42 -21.38 -2.74
C ARG A 386 -23.99 -21.02 -4.17
N LYS A 387 -24.89 -20.51 -5.01
CA LYS A 387 -24.55 -20.21 -6.41
C LYS A 387 -23.59 -19.03 -6.53
N VAL A 388 -23.91 -17.93 -5.85
CA VAL A 388 -23.15 -16.67 -5.93
C VAL A 388 -21.84 -16.81 -5.13
N GLY A 389 -21.93 -17.23 -3.88
CA GLY A 389 -20.75 -17.44 -3.04
C GLY A 389 -19.83 -18.56 -3.56
N GLY A 390 -20.39 -19.59 -4.19
CA GLY A 390 -19.58 -20.58 -4.91
C GLY A 390 -18.89 -20.02 -6.16
N ALA A 391 -19.44 -18.99 -6.82
CA ALA A 391 -18.76 -18.30 -7.91
C ALA A 391 -17.58 -17.47 -7.38
N LEU A 392 -17.82 -16.66 -6.34
CA LEU A 392 -16.75 -15.89 -5.69
C LEU A 392 -15.64 -16.83 -5.20
N TRP A 393 -15.99 -17.91 -4.52
CA TRP A 393 -15.01 -18.87 -4.02
C TRP A 393 -14.16 -19.50 -5.14
N ARG A 394 -14.73 -19.73 -6.33
CA ARG A 394 -13.96 -20.21 -7.49
C ARG A 394 -13.00 -19.15 -8.02
N GLU A 395 -13.42 -17.90 -8.05
CA GLU A 395 -12.59 -16.75 -8.43
C GLU A 395 -11.40 -16.61 -7.49
N MET A 396 -11.61 -16.57 -6.17
CA MET A 396 -10.49 -16.56 -5.22
C MET A 396 -9.53 -17.75 -5.36
N LYS A 397 -10.05 -18.96 -5.61
CA LYS A 397 -9.19 -20.12 -5.89
C LYS A 397 -8.41 -19.96 -7.19
N SER A 398 -9.02 -19.33 -8.20
CA SER A 398 -8.37 -18.98 -9.46
C SER A 398 -7.25 -17.97 -9.23
N ASP A 399 -7.46 -16.93 -8.43
CA ASP A 399 -6.45 -15.90 -8.15
C ASP A 399 -5.27 -16.44 -7.35
N ALA A 400 -5.54 -17.37 -6.43
CA ALA A 400 -4.51 -18.09 -5.70
C ALA A 400 -3.67 -19.04 -6.59
N CYS A 401 -4.24 -19.51 -7.70
CA CYS A 401 -3.62 -20.48 -8.60
C CYS A 401 -2.87 -19.81 -9.78
N THR A 402 -3.51 -18.84 -10.42
CA THR A 402 -3.11 -18.22 -11.70
C THR A 402 -1.66 -17.71 -11.72
N PRO A 403 -1.13 -17.06 -10.65
CA PRO A 403 0.27 -16.61 -10.59
C PRO A 403 1.30 -17.72 -10.80
N PHE A 404 0.90 -18.99 -10.62
CA PHE A 404 1.79 -20.14 -10.60
C PHE A 404 1.47 -21.17 -11.70
N THR A 405 0.62 -20.84 -12.68
CA THR A 405 0.15 -21.79 -13.70
C THR A 405 1.17 -22.05 -14.82
N ARG A 406 1.97 -21.07 -15.22
CA ARG A 406 2.94 -21.17 -16.33
C ARG A 406 4.35 -20.81 -15.86
N THR A 407 5.36 -21.23 -16.62
CA THR A 407 6.76 -20.81 -16.41
C THR A 407 6.96 -19.31 -16.59
N THR A 408 6.10 -18.67 -17.40
CA THR A 408 6.11 -17.25 -17.68
C THR A 408 5.19 -16.43 -16.76
N SER A 409 4.46 -17.06 -15.84
CA SER A 409 3.57 -16.35 -14.91
C SER A 409 4.38 -15.52 -13.91
N ASP A 410 3.83 -14.39 -13.48
CA ASP A 410 4.48 -13.44 -12.58
C ASP A 410 4.85 -14.04 -11.21
N GLY A 411 3.98 -14.88 -10.64
CA GLY A 411 4.30 -15.62 -9.42
C GLY A 411 5.44 -16.62 -9.63
N THR A 412 5.52 -17.27 -10.79
CA THR A 412 6.66 -18.14 -11.14
C THR A 412 7.96 -17.35 -11.29
N TYR A 413 7.92 -16.12 -11.81
CA TYR A 413 9.08 -15.24 -11.86
C TYR A 413 9.63 -14.95 -10.46
N PHE A 414 8.76 -14.58 -9.50
CA PHE A 414 9.16 -14.42 -8.10
C PHE A 414 9.80 -15.69 -7.53
N LEU A 415 9.17 -16.85 -7.72
CA LEU A 415 9.71 -18.13 -7.23
C LEU A 415 11.04 -18.50 -7.86
N THR A 416 11.28 -18.09 -9.10
CA THR A 416 12.55 -18.32 -9.81
C THR A 416 13.67 -17.49 -9.18
N LYS A 417 13.44 -16.20 -8.95
CA LYS A 417 14.39 -15.31 -8.29
C LYS A 417 14.70 -15.75 -6.85
N LEU A 418 13.66 -16.17 -6.11
CA LEU A 418 13.83 -16.74 -4.78
C LEU A 418 14.63 -18.06 -4.80
N ALA A 419 14.35 -18.95 -5.75
CA ALA A 419 15.07 -20.22 -5.87
C ALA A 419 16.55 -20.01 -6.21
N ASP A 420 16.86 -19.04 -7.08
CA ASP A 420 18.24 -18.67 -7.40
C ASP A 420 18.98 -18.11 -6.18
N TYR A 421 18.32 -17.23 -5.41
CA TYR A 421 18.84 -16.71 -4.15
C TYR A 421 19.16 -17.83 -3.15
N LEU A 422 18.19 -18.71 -2.87
CA LEU A 422 18.36 -19.80 -1.90
C LEU A 422 19.42 -20.82 -2.34
N LYS A 423 19.54 -21.07 -3.65
CA LYS A 423 20.58 -21.95 -4.20
C LYS A 423 21.98 -21.40 -3.93
N ASN A 424 22.16 -20.09 -4.01
CA ASN A 424 23.44 -19.43 -3.74
C ASN A 424 23.71 -19.25 -2.24
N ASN A 425 22.69 -19.44 -1.39
CA ASN A 425 22.76 -19.25 0.06
C ASN A 425 22.20 -20.47 0.81
N PRO A 426 22.86 -21.64 0.73
CA PRO A 426 22.30 -22.91 1.21
C PRO A 426 22.12 -23.00 2.74
N THR A 427 22.66 -22.06 3.50
CA THR A 427 22.47 -21.97 4.96
C THR A 427 21.15 -21.31 5.35
N ILE A 428 20.49 -20.63 4.42
CA ILE A 428 19.24 -19.90 4.68
C ILE A 428 18.06 -20.87 4.70
N GLN A 429 17.20 -20.72 5.71
CA GLN A 429 16.02 -21.55 5.90
C GLN A 429 14.77 -20.86 5.36
N LEU A 430 14.03 -21.57 4.50
CA LEU A 430 12.76 -21.10 3.95
C LEU A 430 11.58 -21.58 4.81
N HIS A 431 10.74 -20.65 5.26
CA HIS A 431 9.53 -20.92 6.03
C HIS A 431 8.31 -20.37 5.30
N VAL A 432 7.16 -21.00 5.49
CA VAL A 432 5.93 -20.68 4.75
C VAL A 432 4.75 -20.62 5.71
N VAL A 433 3.95 -19.56 5.62
CA VAL A 433 2.76 -19.35 6.46
C VAL A 433 1.56 -19.02 5.59
N GLY A 434 0.52 -19.85 5.64
CA GLY A 434 -0.74 -19.60 4.95
C GLY A 434 -1.90 -19.48 5.92
N HIS A 435 -2.58 -18.33 5.94
CA HIS A 435 -3.81 -18.15 6.72
C HIS A 435 -5.05 -18.30 5.84
N SER A 436 -6.05 -19.09 6.26
CA SER A 436 -7.31 -19.25 5.55
C SER A 436 -7.06 -19.66 4.09
N ALA A 437 -7.52 -18.89 3.10
CA ALA A 437 -7.25 -19.13 1.68
C ALA A 437 -5.76 -19.07 1.30
N GLY A 438 -4.89 -18.52 2.14
CA GLY A 438 -3.44 -18.54 1.95
C GLY A 438 -2.87 -19.96 1.89
N SER A 439 -3.56 -20.94 2.48
CA SER A 439 -3.21 -22.36 2.32
C SER A 439 -3.40 -22.86 0.88
N ILE A 440 -4.40 -22.34 0.16
CA ILE A 440 -4.65 -22.65 -1.25
C ILE A 440 -3.56 -22.01 -2.11
N PHE A 441 -3.24 -20.73 -1.85
CA PHE A 441 -2.15 -20.02 -2.51
C PHE A 441 -0.83 -20.80 -2.38
N HIS A 442 -0.48 -21.22 -1.17
CA HIS A 442 0.75 -21.97 -0.93
C HIS A 442 0.74 -23.39 -1.50
N ALA A 443 -0.40 -24.05 -1.61
CA ALA A 443 -0.48 -25.32 -2.34
C ALA A 443 -0.03 -25.16 -3.80
N HIS A 444 -0.44 -24.08 -4.46
CA HIS A 444 0.00 -23.76 -5.82
C HIS A 444 1.45 -23.25 -5.87
N SER A 445 1.83 -22.34 -4.98
CA SER A 445 3.17 -21.75 -4.98
C SER A 445 4.25 -22.79 -4.67
N LEU A 446 4.03 -23.70 -3.72
CA LEU A 446 4.99 -24.75 -3.37
C LEU A 446 5.10 -25.82 -4.46
N SER A 447 3.98 -26.24 -5.04
CA SER A 447 3.98 -27.15 -6.19
C SER A 447 4.75 -26.55 -7.37
N ARG A 448 4.67 -25.23 -7.59
CA ARG A 448 5.46 -24.53 -8.62
C ARG A 448 6.92 -24.40 -8.24
N LEU A 449 7.24 -24.00 -7.00
CA LEU A 449 8.61 -23.82 -6.53
C LEU A 449 9.42 -25.12 -6.68
N PHE A 450 8.83 -26.26 -6.34
CA PHE A 450 9.46 -27.56 -6.52
C PHE A 450 9.78 -27.86 -8.00
N LYS A 451 8.89 -27.48 -8.92
CA LYS A 451 9.13 -27.62 -10.37
C LYS A 451 10.20 -26.66 -10.90
N VAL A 452 10.35 -25.49 -10.28
CA VAL A 452 11.40 -24.52 -10.62
C VAL A 452 12.77 -25.05 -10.18
N ASN A 453 12.87 -25.59 -8.96
CA ASN A 453 14.12 -26.14 -8.45
C ASN A 453 13.85 -27.24 -7.42
N THR A 454 14.18 -28.48 -7.78
CA THR A 454 13.97 -29.67 -6.96
C THR A 454 14.92 -29.78 -5.77
N ASN A 455 15.94 -28.92 -5.66
CA ASN A 455 16.87 -28.91 -4.53
C ASN A 455 16.42 -27.98 -3.40
N ILE A 456 15.42 -27.14 -3.62
CA ILE A 456 14.89 -26.27 -2.55
C ILE A 456 14.13 -27.12 -1.54
N ARG A 457 14.28 -26.76 -0.25
CA ARG A 457 13.57 -27.36 0.88
C ARG A 457 12.90 -26.25 1.68
N VAL A 458 11.70 -26.54 2.16
CA VAL A 458 10.95 -25.69 3.09
C VAL A 458 11.14 -26.26 4.48
N LYS A 459 11.71 -25.46 5.38
CA LYS A 459 12.01 -25.86 6.75
C LYS A 459 10.75 -26.07 7.58
N SER A 460 9.81 -25.13 7.50
CA SER A 460 8.50 -25.29 8.15
C SER A 460 7.37 -24.68 7.31
N LEU A 461 6.23 -25.38 7.30
CA LEU A 461 4.96 -24.92 6.75
C LEU A 461 3.94 -24.76 7.88
N HIS A 462 3.43 -23.55 8.06
CA HIS A 462 2.39 -23.23 9.03
C HIS A 462 1.09 -22.87 8.31
N LEU A 463 0.03 -23.58 8.63
CA LEU A 463 -1.29 -23.36 8.06
C LEU A 463 -2.24 -22.92 9.17
N LEU A 464 -2.68 -21.66 9.13
CA LEU A 464 -3.55 -21.06 10.13
C LEU A 464 -5.00 -21.11 9.62
N ALA A 465 -5.88 -21.83 10.31
CA ALA A 465 -7.26 -22.10 9.90
C ALA A 465 -7.41 -22.38 8.39
N PRO A 466 -6.68 -23.35 7.81
CA PRO A 466 -6.54 -23.49 6.37
C PRO A 466 -7.86 -23.82 5.69
N ALA A 467 -8.23 -23.02 4.69
CA ALA A 467 -9.44 -23.22 3.89
C ALA A 467 -9.23 -24.18 2.70
N ILE A 468 -8.03 -24.78 2.58
CA ILE A 468 -7.75 -25.80 1.57
C ILE A 468 -8.59 -27.06 1.83
N SER A 469 -9.18 -27.59 0.76
CA SER A 469 -9.89 -28.87 0.81
C SER A 469 -8.90 -30.03 0.84
N TYR A 470 -9.26 -31.13 1.51
CA TYR A 470 -8.44 -32.35 1.49
C TYR A 470 -8.09 -32.83 0.07
N PRO A 471 -9.01 -32.82 -0.92
CA PRO A 471 -8.67 -33.16 -2.30
C PRO A 471 -7.52 -32.30 -2.87
N LEU A 472 -7.56 -30.98 -2.68
CA LEU A 472 -6.52 -30.10 -3.22
C LEU A 472 -5.21 -30.23 -2.43
N PHE A 473 -5.29 -30.41 -1.10
CA PHE A 473 -4.13 -30.70 -0.26
C PHE A 473 -3.42 -31.98 -0.74
N ASN A 474 -4.19 -33.05 -0.96
CA ASN A 474 -3.66 -34.32 -1.43
C ASN A 474 -3.04 -34.22 -2.82
N GLU A 475 -3.67 -33.46 -3.72
CA GLU A 475 -3.18 -33.25 -5.08
C GLU A 475 -1.86 -32.47 -5.12
N LYS A 476 -1.68 -31.48 -4.24
CA LYS A 476 -0.58 -30.50 -4.36
C LYS A 476 0.52 -30.62 -3.31
N LEU A 477 0.18 -31.05 -2.10
CA LEU A 477 1.08 -31.01 -0.94
C LEU A 477 1.50 -32.39 -0.44
N SER A 478 0.66 -33.42 -0.54
CA SER A 478 1.00 -34.74 0.02
C SER A 478 2.29 -35.34 -0.56
N GLU A 479 2.50 -35.28 -1.88
CA GLU A 479 3.76 -35.73 -2.49
C GLU A 479 4.96 -34.93 -1.98
N LEU A 480 4.80 -33.62 -1.78
CA LEU A 480 5.86 -32.76 -1.26
C LEU A 480 6.24 -33.11 0.19
N LEU A 481 5.25 -33.48 1.00
CA LEU A 481 5.45 -33.88 2.39
C LEU A 481 6.09 -35.26 2.50
N GLU A 482 5.61 -36.23 1.72
CA GLU A 482 6.14 -37.60 1.69
C GLU A 482 7.59 -37.64 1.20
N ALA A 483 7.91 -36.84 0.19
CA ALA A 483 9.27 -36.72 -0.33
C ALA A 483 10.16 -35.77 0.50
N LYS A 484 9.68 -35.25 1.63
CA LYS A 484 10.39 -34.35 2.56
C LYS A 484 10.92 -33.07 1.90
N TYR A 485 10.20 -32.55 0.90
CA TYR A 485 10.45 -31.20 0.39
C TYR A 485 10.02 -30.13 1.39
N VAL A 486 9.03 -30.46 2.23
CA VAL A 486 8.64 -29.70 3.40
C VAL A 486 9.01 -30.55 4.62
N GLU A 487 9.91 -30.05 5.47
CA GLU A 487 10.45 -30.83 6.59
C GLU A 487 9.43 -30.99 7.72
N SER A 488 8.72 -29.93 8.10
CA SER A 488 7.65 -29.96 9.10
C SER A 488 6.42 -29.19 8.63
N THR A 489 5.23 -29.70 8.97
CA THR A 489 3.97 -28.97 8.76
C THR A 489 3.18 -28.88 10.06
N THR A 490 2.73 -27.68 10.40
CA THR A 490 1.86 -27.42 11.55
C THR A 490 0.56 -26.77 11.09
N VAL A 491 -0.57 -27.35 11.48
CA VAL A 491 -1.91 -26.84 11.20
C VAL A 491 -2.53 -26.33 12.51
N TYR A 492 -3.00 -25.09 12.52
CA TYR A 492 -3.65 -24.44 13.65
C TYR A 492 -5.14 -24.30 13.35
N ASN A 493 -5.99 -24.95 14.12
CA ASN A 493 -7.44 -24.98 13.91
C ASN A 493 -8.17 -24.56 15.19
N LEU A 494 -9.42 -24.11 15.09
CA LEU A 494 -10.28 -24.02 16.27
C LEU A 494 -10.74 -25.42 16.67
N SER A 495 -11.06 -25.61 17.95
CA SER A 495 -11.83 -26.78 18.38
C SER A 495 -13.22 -26.76 17.77
N GLU A 496 -13.85 -27.93 17.65
CA GLU A 496 -15.21 -28.06 17.10
C GLU A 496 -16.24 -27.19 17.84
N ALA A 497 -16.05 -27.01 19.15
CA ALA A 497 -16.90 -26.15 19.96
C ALA A 497 -16.75 -24.67 19.56
N LEU A 498 -15.52 -24.20 19.36
CA LEU A 498 -15.26 -22.82 18.94
C LEU A 498 -15.66 -22.58 17.47
N GLU A 499 -15.48 -23.54 16.56
CA GLU A 499 -15.96 -23.40 15.18
C GLU A 499 -17.49 -23.19 15.10
N LYS A 500 -18.24 -23.79 16.04
CA LYS A 500 -19.70 -23.66 16.15
C LYS A 500 -20.17 -22.43 16.93
N ASP A 501 -19.29 -21.82 17.72
CA ASP A 501 -19.55 -20.60 18.48
C ASP A 501 -19.07 -19.33 17.75
N ASP A 502 -18.16 -19.48 16.77
CA ASP A 502 -17.72 -18.40 15.88
C ASP A 502 -18.87 -17.95 14.96
N HIS A 503 -18.69 -16.80 14.29
CA HIS A 503 -19.71 -16.26 13.40
C HIS A 503 -19.11 -15.48 12.23
N VAL A 504 -19.81 -15.46 11.10
CA VAL A 504 -19.54 -14.50 10.02
C VAL A 504 -20.45 -13.29 10.22
N ALA A 505 -19.89 -12.28 10.90
CA ALA A 505 -20.53 -11.01 11.25
C ALA A 505 -21.96 -11.16 11.80
N ARG A 506 -22.16 -12.20 12.64
CA ARG A 506 -23.42 -12.54 13.32
C ARG A 506 -24.62 -12.82 12.39
N ILE A 507 -24.38 -13.00 11.09
CA ILE A 507 -25.41 -13.41 10.13
C ILE A 507 -25.38 -14.94 9.98
N TYR A 508 -24.19 -15.51 9.80
CA TYR A 508 -23.96 -16.95 9.84
C TYR A 508 -23.37 -17.30 11.21
N GLN A 509 -24.01 -18.22 11.94
CA GLN A 509 -23.72 -18.48 13.37
C GLN A 509 -22.67 -19.58 13.57
N LYS A 510 -21.80 -19.78 12.58
CA LYS A 510 -20.65 -20.68 12.63
C LYS A 510 -19.46 -20.00 11.97
N SER A 511 -18.31 -20.63 12.06
CA SER A 511 -17.09 -20.15 11.40
C SER A 511 -17.25 -19.97 9.90
N LEU A 512 -16.38 -19.16 9.32
CA LEU A 512 -16.30 -19.01 7.87
C LEU A 512 -16.01 -20.34 7.15
N LEU A 513 -15.26 -21.26 7.77
CA LEU A 513 -14.96 -22.56 7.17
C LEU A 513 -16.21 -23.42 7.02
N TYR A 514 -17.15 -23.38 7.96
CA TYR A 514 -18.45 -24.03 7.81
C TYR A 514 -19.23 -23.47 6.61
N LEU A 515 -19.25 -22.14 6.44
CA LEU A 515 -19.92 -21.52 5.30
C LEU A 515 -19.27 -21.95 3.98
N VAL A 516 -17.94 -21.95 3.92
CA VAL A 516 -17.19 -22.39 2.73
C VAL A 516 -17.46 -23.86 2.44
N SER A 517 -17.36 -24.73 3.44
CA SER A 517 -17.55 -26.18 3.31
C SER A 517 -18.96 -26.56 2.86
N ASN A 518 -19.99 -25.91 3.42
CA ASN A 518 -21.40 -26.27 3.18
C ASN A 518 -22.00 -25.56 1.96
N ALA A 519 -21.61 -24.31 1.71
CA ALA A 519 -22.24 -23.47 0.70
C ALA A 519 -21.36 -23.18 -0.51
N PHE A 520 -20.07 -22.91 -0.35
CA PHE A 520 -19.26 -22.33 -1.44
C PHE A 520 -18.43 -23.36 -2.21
N GLU A 521 -18.07 -24.47 -1.59
CA GLU A 521 -17.37 -25.56 -2.28
C GLU A 521 -18.27 -26.30 -3.28
N SER A 522 -17.62 -27.07 -4.17
CA SER A 522 -18.31 -27.78 -5.27
C SER A 522 -19.36 -28.80 -4.81
N LYS A 523 -19.26 -29.26 -3.55
CA LYS A 523 -20.24 -30.08 -2.87
C LYS A 523 -20.41 -29.60 -1.42
N PRO A 524 -21.62 -29.68 -0.84
CA PRO A 524 -21.82 -29.50 0.59
C PRO A 524 -20.94 -30.43 1.43
N GLU A 525 -20.62 -29.97 2.65
CA GLU A 525 -19.78 -30.70 3.60
C GLU A 525 -18.44 -31.10 2.99
N MET A 526 -17.85 -30.22 2.15
CA MET A 526 -16.52 -30.45 1.61
C MET A 526 -15.52 -30.51 2.75
N PRO A 527 -14.76 -31.61 2.92
CA PRO A 527 -13.77 -31.70 3.98
C PRO A 527 -12.65 -30.67 3.78
N LEU A 528 -12.55 -29.70 4.68
CA LEU A 528 -11.49 -28.71 4.73
C LEU A 528 -10.46 -29.09 5.81
N LEU A 529 -9.17 -28.86 5.53
CA LEU A 529 -8.08 -29.19 6.46
C LEU A 529 -8.19 -28.38 7.77
N GLY A 530 -8.78 -27.18 7.70
CA GLY A 530 -8.93 -26.27 8.82
C GLY A 530 -10.02 -26.63 9.82
N MET A 531 -10.82 -27.65 9.56
CA MET A 531 -11.99 -27.99 10.38
C MET A 531 -11.74 -29.22 11.26
N ALA A 532 -11.95 -29.09 12.57
CA ALA A 532 -11.85 -30.19 13.52
C ALA A 532 -12.80 -31.35 13.19
N ALA A 533 -14.03 -31.06 12.74
CA ALA A 533 -15.01 -32.03 12.26
C ALA A 533 -14.48 -33.04 11.23
N PHE A 534 -13.49 -32.63 10.42
CA PHE A 534 -12.93 -33.44 9.34
C PHE A 534 -11.49 -33.88 9.64
N HIS A 535 -11.07 -33.93 10.90
CA HIS A 535 -9.72 -34.34 11.29
C HIS A 535 -9.35 -35.71 10.70
N GLN A 536 -8.19 -35.76 10.04
CA GLN A 536 -7.55 -36.97 9.57
C GLN A 536 -6.08 -36.92 9.97
N SER A 537 -5.55 -38.02 10.53
CA SER A 537 -4.12 -38.13 10.81
C SER A 537 -3.35 -38.17 9.49
N LEU A 538 -2.45 -37.22 9.30
CA LEU A 538 -1.59 -37.11 8.11
C LEU A 538 -0.12 -37.26 8.53
N SER A 539 0.67 -37.96 7.72
CA SER A 539 2.10 -38.07 7.94
C SER A 539 2.77 -36.70 7.83
N ASN A 540 3.71 -36.41 8.72
CA ASN A 540 4.47 -35.15 8.75
C ASN A 540 3.61 -33.88 8.95
N VAL A 541 2.41 -34.00 9.50
CA VAL A 541 1.53 -32.88 9.86
C VAL A 541 1.19 -32.95 11.34
N THR A 542 1.43 -31.85 12.05
CA THR A 542 1.02 -31.69 13.46
C THR A 542 -0.18 -30.76 13.53
N PHE A 543 -1.28 -31.24 14.09
CA PHE A 543 -2.47 -30.42 14.33
C PHE A 543 -2.44 -29.83 15.74
N LYS A 544 -2.73 -28.53 15.84
CA LYS A 544 -2.88 -27.76 17.07
C LYS A 544 -4.27 -27.17 17.09
N TYR A 545 -5.05 -27.50 18.12
CA TYR A 545 -6.42 -27.04 18.26
C TYR A 545 -6.50 -25.99 19.35
N SER A 546 -7.02 -24.80 19.03
CA SER A 546 -7.29 -23.77 20.01
C SER A 546 -8.51 -24.14 20.85
N GLU A 547 -8.37 -23.97 22.17
CA GLU A 547 -9.48 -24.01 23.12
C GLU A 547 -9.80 -22.61 23.68
N GLY A 548 -9.27 -21.55 23.05
CA GLY A 548 -9.49 -20.16 23.44
C GLY A 548 -8.81 -19.77 24.76
N LYS A 549 -7.76 -20.50 25.16
CA LYS A 549 -7.03 -20.29 26.41
C LYS A 549 -5.61 -19.83 26.13
N GLU A 550 -5.21 -18.74 26.76
CA GLU A 550 -3.85 -18.21 26.67
C GLU A 550 -2.82 -19.17 27.29
N GLY A 551 -1.61 -19.19 26.73
CA GLY A 551 -0.46 -19.94 27.21
C GLY A 551 -0.22 -21.30 26.55
N ASP A 552 -0.99 -21.66 25.53
CA ASP A 552 -0.74 -22.82 24.67
C ASP A 552 -0.18 -22.37 23.30
N ALA A 553 -0.19 -23.25 22.29
CA ALA A 553 0.30 -22.93 20.96
C ALA A 553 -0.64 -22.02 20.14
N THR A 554 -1.88 -21.83 20.58
CA THR A 554 -2.85 -20.90 19.99
C THR A 554 -3.98 -20.62 20.99
N ALA A 555 -4.40 -19.37 21.08
CA ALA A 555 -5.54 -18.93 21.91
C ALA A 555 -6.65 -18.29 21.06
N SER A 556 -6.59 -18.44 19.74
CA SER A 556 -7.57 -17.85 18.83
C SER A 556 -8.98 -18.38 19.12
N THR A 557 -9.97 -17.49 19.21
CA THR A 557 -11.39 -17.85 19.40
C THR A 557 -12.23 -17.69 18.14
N SER A 558 -11.61 -17.30 17.01
CA SER A 558 -12.32 -17.12 15.73
C SER A 558 -11.43 -17.50 14.56
N HIS A 559 -12.04 -17.81 13.42
CA HIS A 559 -11.35 -18.15 12.18
C HIS A 559 -10.39 -17.04 11.71
N GLY A 560 -10.87 -15.80 11.78
CA GLY A 560 -10.07 -14.62 11.41
C GLY A 560 -8.98 -14.26 12.43
N GLY A 561 -9.07 -14.78 13.66
CA GLY A 561 -8.25 -14.36 14.79
C GLY A 561 -6.82 -14.91 14.82
N PHE A 562 -6.51 -15.97 14.07
CA PHE A 562 -5.20 -16.63 14.18
C PHE A 562 -4.01 -15.73 13.84
N ASP A 563 -4.15 -14.80 12.89
CA ASP A 563 -3.05 -13.92 12.49
C ASP A 563 -2.87 -12.73 13.46
N SER A 564 -3.82 -12.50 14.36
CA SER A 564 -3.80 -11.47 15.41
C SER A 564 -3.68 -12.07 16.82
N ASP A 565 -3.67 -13.40 16.92
CA ASP A 565 -3.49 -14.13 18.17
C ASP A 565 -2.00 -14.20 18.55
N VAL A 566 -1.69 -13.72 19.75
CA VAL A 566 -0.31 -13.62 20.26
C VAL A 566 0.33 -15.00 20.39
N ASP A 567 -0.42 -15.99 20.87
CA ASP A 567 0.08 -17.33 21.11
C ASP A 567 0.35 -18.06 19.79
N THR A 568 -0.57 -17.96 18.83
CA THR A 568 -0.40 -18.48 17.47
C THR A 568 0.86 -17.91 16.82
N MET A 569 0.99 -16.58 16.79
CA MET A 569 2.10 -15.92 16.10
C MET A 569 3.45 -16.17 16.79
N ASN A 570 3.49 -16.24 18.12
CA ASN A 570 4.69 -16.63 18.84
C ASN A 570 5.03 -18.12 18.70
N SER A 571 4.04 -19.00 18.58
CA SER A 571 4.24 -20.42 18.29
C SER A 571 4.85 -20.61 16.89
N VAL A 572 4.34 -19.89 15.88
CA VAL A 572 4.91 -19.87 14.52
C VAL A 572 6.35 -19.39 14.55
N LEU A 573 6.61 -18.26 15.21
CA LEU A 573 7.95 -17.69 15.29
C LEU A 573 8.94 -18.60 16.05
N SER A 574 8.46 -19.30 17.07
CA SER A 574 9.27 -20.23 17.85
C SER A 574 9.71 -21.44 17.02
N ASP A 575 8.81 -21.97 16.19
CA ASP A 575 9.13 -23.09 15.30
C ASP A 575 10.14 -22.69 14.22
N MET A 576 9.98 -21.49 13.64
CA MET A 576 10.92 -20.97 12.64
C MET A 576 12.34 -20.81 13.18
N THR A 577 12.45 -20.26 14.40
CA THR A 577 13.75 -19.92 15.01
C THR A 577 14.33 -21.04 15.87
N GLY A 578 13.57 -22.12 16.10
CA GLY A 578 14.00 -23.28 16.89
C GLY A 578 14.07 -23.03 18.41
N GLY A 579 13.36 -22.03 18.93
CA GLY A 579 13.38 -21.67 20.35
C GLY A 579 12.42 -20.53 20.69
N ALA A 580 12.40 -20.11 21.97
CA ALA A 580 11.54 -19.00 22.38
C ALA A 580 11.94 -17.69 21.66
N PRO A 581 10.99 -16.87 21.17
CA PRO A 581 11.31 -15.67 20.43
C PRO A 581 12.05 -14.67 21.31
N LYS A 582 13.14 -14.10 20.79
CA LYS A 582 13.88 -13.04 21.49
C LYS A 582 13.05 -11.76 21.61
N TYR A 583 12.26 -11.46 20.60
CA TYR A 583 11.30 -10.37 20.59
C TYR A 583 9.91 -10.92 20.26
N PRO A 584 9.12 -11.31 21.27
CA PRO A 584 7.81 -11.91 21.03
C PRO A 584 6.81 -10.88 20.48
N PHE A 585 5.84 -11.37 19.73
CA PHE A 585 4.62 -10.64 19.43
C PHE A 585 3.87 -10.31 20.73
N THR A 586 3.22 -9.15 20.74
CA THR A 586 2.40 -8.68 21.85
C THR A 586 1.05 -8.21 21.32
N LYS A 587 0.05 -8.11 22.20
CA LYS A 587 -1.28 -7.59 21.83
C LYS A 587 -1.18 -6.21 21.17
N ALA A 588 -0.31 -5.34 21.67
CA ALA A 588 -0.10 -4.01 21.10
C ALA A 588 0.50 -4.01 19.68
N ILE A 589 1.29 -5.02 19.33
CA ILE A 589 1.86 -5.17 17.98
C ILE A 589 0.79 -5.68 17.01
N LEU A 590 -0.07 -6.60 17.46
CA LEU A 590 -1.09 -7.25 16.63
C LEU A 590 -2.45 -6.53 16.61
N ASP A 591 -2.55 -5.34 17.20
CA ASP A 591 -3.75 -4.50 17.20
C ASP A 591 -3.75 -3.55 15.98
N TYR A 592 -4.29 -4.01 14.83
CA TYR A 592 -4.22 -3.30 13.53
C TYR A 592 -5.55 -3.03 12.82
#